data_AF-A0A1B7MP84-F1
#
_entry.id   AF-A0A1B7MP84-F1
#
_cell.length_a   1.000
_cell.length_b   1.000
_cell.length_c   1.000
_cell.angle_alpha   90.00
_cell.angle_beta   90.00
_cell.angle_gamma   90.00
#
_symmetry.space_group_name_H-M   'P 1'
#
loop_
_entity.id
_entity.type
_entity.pdbx_description
1 polymer ?
#
loop_
_entity_poly.entity_id
_entity_poly.type
_entity_poly.pdbx_seq_one_letter_code
_entity_poly.pdbx_strand_id
1 'polypeptide(L)'
;MHPCLLIPEVLQQIFSNFDLSGTEQNCFTRPDRRVARHSLAALCRVCRSFKDVALDVLWVELLNLQPLFTRLPQDLWHAPGDGTLVRMLSWAHS
;
A
#
# COMPACT_ATOMS: atom_id res chain seq x y z
N MET A 1 24.23 3.46 3.49
CA MET A 1 23.44 2.23 3.32
C MET A 1 24.36 1.12 2.87
N HIS A 2 24.20 -0.09 3.40
CA HIS A 2 25.02 -1.23 2.98
C HIS A 2 24.78 -1.51 1.48
N PRO A 3 25.81 -1.82 0.67
CA PRO A 3 25.66 -2.01 -0.78
C PRO A 3 24.60 -3.04 -1.19
N CYS A 4 24.38 -4.08 -0.38
CA CYS A 4 23.33 -5.07 -0.66
C CYS A 4 21.90 -4.48 -0.61
N LEU A 5 21.69 -3.38 0.11
CA LEU A 5 20.40 -2.68 0.18
C LEU A 5 20.16 -1.74 -1.01
N LEU A 6 21.08 -1.70 -1.97
CA LEU A 6 20.89 -1.02 -3.25
C LEU A 6 20.39 -1.99 -4.34
N ILE A 7 20.40 -3.30 -4.07
CA ILE A 7 19.94 -4.33 -4.99
C ILE A 7 18.43 -4.50 -4.81
N PRO A 8 17.60 -4.15 -5.81
CA PRO A 8 16.14 -4.19 -5.68
C PRO A 8 15.60 -5.57 -5.32
N GLU A 9 16.19 -6.64 -5.84
CA GLU A 9 15.77 -8.02 -5.59
C GLU A 9 15.99 -8.43 -4.13
N VAL A 10 17.07 -7.94 -3.52
CA VAL A 10 17.34 -8.16 -2.08
C VAL A 10 16.31 -7.41 -1.25
N LEU A 11 15.99 -6.16 -1.62
CA LEU A 11 14.94 -5.39 -0.95
C LEU A 11 13.56 -6.04 -1.11
N GLN A 12 13.23 -6.52 -2.31
CA GLN A 12 11.98 -7.24 -2.58
C GLN A 12 11.89 -8.47 -1.68
N GLN A 13 12.93 -9.29 -1.60
CA GLN A 13 12.91 -10.48 -0.74
C GLN A 13 12.73 -10.11 0.74
N ILE A 14 13.40 -9.07 1.23
CA ILE A 14 13.23 -8.60 2.62
C ILE A 14 11.80 -8.12 2.83
N PHE A 15 11.27 -7.28 1.93
CA PHE A 15 9.95 -6.67 2.08
C PHE A 15 8.81 -7.68 1.85
N SER A 16 9.03 -8.72 1.05
CA SER A 16 8.09 -9.84 0.90
C SER A 16 7.91 -10.62 2.21
N ASN A 17 8.80 -10.51 3.20
CA ASN A 17 8.51 -11.09 4.53
C ASN A 17 7.37 -10.37 5.26
N PHE A 18 6.97 -9.17 4.81
CA PHE A 18 5.75 -8.51 5.26
C PHE A 18 4.50 -9.04 4.55
N ASP A 19 4.60 -10.18 3.84
CA ASP A 19 3.50 -10.80 3.09
C ASP A 19 2.20 -10.70 3.89
N LEU A 20 1.19 -10.10 3.26
CA LEU A 20 -0.13 -9.90 3.84
C LEU A 20 -1.13 -10.90 3.24
N SER A 21 -0.72 -11.65 2.20
CA SER A 21 -1.46 -12.75 1.61
C SER A 21 -1.29 -13.96 2.52
N GLY A 22 -2.35 -14.32 3.23
CA GLY A 22 -2.35 -15.38 4.23
C GLY A 22 -2.24 -16.78 3.62
N THR A 23 -1.31 -17.04 2.71
CA THR A 23 -0.99 -18.40 2.27
C THR A 23 -0.12 -19.06 3.34
N GLU A 24 -0.66 -20.14 3.89
CA GLU A 24 -0.26 -20.76 5.14
C GLU A 24 1.19 -21.25 5.14
N GLN A 25 2.09 -20.62 5.89
CA GLN A 25 3.24 -21.29 6.50
C GLN A 25 3.86 -20.37 7.58
N ASN A 26 3.76 -20.79 8.85
CA ASN A 26 4.24 -20.14 10.09
C ASN A 26 3.47 -18.92 10.64
N CYS A 27 2.60 -19.17 11.62
CA CYS A 27 1.87 -18.13 12.36
C CYS A 27 2.69 -17.44 13.48
N PHE A 28 3.88 -17.94 13.83
CA PHE A 28 4.63 -17.47 15.02
C PHE A 28 5.56 -16.27 14.78
N THR A 29 5.78 -15.87 13.53
CA THR A 29 6.75 -14.81 13.18
C THR A 29 6.20 -13.71 12.28
N ARG A 30 4.96 -13.83 11.78
CA ARG A 30 4.39 -12.82 10.88
C ARG A 30 3.82 -11.65 11.68
N PRO A 31 4.22 -10.40 11.38
CA PRO A 31 3.59 -9.23 11.97
C PRO A 31 2.11 -9.17 11.58
N ASP A 32 1.28 -8.66 12.50
CA ASP A 32 -0.11 -8.33 12.20
C ASP A 32 -0.23 -7.51 10.91
N ARG A 33 -1.27 -7.75 10.11
CA ARG A 33 -1.46 -7.13 8.79
C ARG A 33 -1.38 -5.60 8.84
N ARG A 34 -1.87 -4.97 9.91
CA ARG A 34 -1.78 -3.51 10.09
C ARG A 34 -0.36 -3.07 10.39
N VAL A 35 0.36 -3.82 11.22
CA VAL A 35 1.77 -3.56 11.56
C VAL A 35 2.64 -3.67 10.31
N ALA A 36 2.43 -4.71 9.51
CA ALA A 36 3.16 -4.94 8.27
C ALA A 36 2.92 -3.81 7.24
N ARG A 37 1.66 -3.40 7.03
CA ARG A 37 1.33 -2.23 6.18
C ARG A 37 1.98 -0.95 6.70
N HIS A 38 1.96 -0.72 8.01
CA HIS A 38 2.57 0.45 8.61
C HIS A 38 4.10 0.44 8.41
N SER A 39 4.74 -0.71 8.59
CA SER A 39 6.17 -0.89 8.35
C SER A 39 6.55 -0.63 6.89
N LEU A 40 5.80 -1.18 5.93
CA LEU A 40 6.01 -0.90 4.50
C LEU A 40 5.85 0.59 4.17
N ALA A 41 4.79 1.24 4.69
CA ALA A 41 4.61 2.68 4.50
C ALA A 41 5.74 3.52 5.13
N ALA A 42 6.30 3.07 6.26
CA ALA A 42 7.48 3.70 6.87
C ALA A 42 8.73 3.49 6.01
N LEU A 43 8.94 2.29 5.46
CA LEU A 43 10.04 1.96 4.56
C LEU A 43 10.03 2.84 3.30
N CYS A 44 8.85 3.14 2.75
CA CYS A 44 8.72 4.07 1.63
C CYS A 44 9.30 5.47 1.90
N ARG A 45 9.37 5.87 3.17
CA ARG A 45 9.82 7.20 3.60
C ARG A 45 11.30 7.24 4.00
N VAL A 46 11.98 6.11 4.09
CA VAL A 46 13.39 6.03 4.54
C VAL A 46 14.33 6.63 3.50
N CYS A 47 14.29 6.13 2.26
CA CYS A 47 15.13 6.62 1.17
C CYS A 47 14.50 6.34 -0.20
N ARG A 48 15.06 6.95 -1.24
CA ARG A 48 14.59 6.76 -2.63
C ARG A 48 14.70 5.32 -3.11
N SER A 49 15.78 4.61 -2.76
CA SER A 49 15.97 3.20 -3.16
C SER A 49 14.93 2.25 -2.55
N PHE A 50 14.43 2.56 -1.35
CA PHE A 50 13.43 1.74 -0.67
C PHE A 50 12.02 2.07 -1.15
N LYS A 51 11.80 3.33 -1.56
CA LYS A 51 10.50 3.87 -1.91
C LYS A 51 9.76 3.01 -2.92
N ASP A 52 10.38 2.75 -4.06
CA ASP A 52 9.68 2.09 -5.17
C ASP A 52 9.39 0.63 -4.83
N VAL A 53 10.37 -0.09 -4.28
CA VAL A 53 10.22 -1.49 -3.87
C VAL A 53 9.18 -1.67 -2.75
N ALA A 54 9.21 -0.81 -1.73
CA ALA A 54 8.26 -0.88 -0.63
C ALA A 54 6.83 -0.51 -1.07
N LEU A 55 6.70 0.43 -2.03
CA LEU A 55 5.41 0.75 -2.63
C LEU A 55 4.86 -0.45 -3.40
N ASP A 56 5.66 -1.08 -4.26
CA ASP A 56 5.19 -2.24 -5.04
C ASP A 56 4.60 -3.32 -4.14
N VAL A 57 5.31 -3.68 -3.06
CA VAL A 57 4.82 -4.66 -2.07
C VAL A 57 3.58 -4.16 -1.33
N LEU A 58 3.54 -2.89 -0.91
CA LEU A 58 2.39 -2.31 -0.21
C LEU A 58 1.12 -2.32 -1.06
N TRP A 59 1.25 -2.06 -2.36
CA TRP A 59 0.14 -1.91 -3.29
C TRP A 59 -0.38 -3.22 -3.86
N VAL A 60 0.45 -4.26 -3.97
CA VAL A 60 0.01 -5.63 -4.32
C VAL A 60 -1.18 -6.10 -3.46
N GLU A 61 -1.20 -5.66 -2.20
CA GLU A 61 -2.19 -6.06 -1.20
C GLU A 61 -3.38 -5.12 -1.07
N LEU A 62 -3.42 -4.06 -1.88
CA LEU A 62 -4.53 -3.13 -1.91
C LEU A 62 -5.61 -3.66 -2.87
N LEU A 63 -6.37 -4.67 -2.40
CA LEU A 63 -7.46 -5.32 -3.15
C LEU A 63 -8.52 -4.35 -3.69
N ASN A 64 -8.68 -3.19 -3.06
CA ASN A 64 -9.56 -2.13 -3.52
C ASN A 64 -8.94 -0.76 -3.26
N LEU A 65 -9.20 0.19 -4.17
CA LEU A 65 -8.68 1.56 -4.04
C LEU A 65 -9.47 2.41 -3.03
N GLN A 66 -10.62 1.93 -2.55
CA GLN A 66 -11.53 2.66 -1.66
C GLN A 66 -10.85 3.34 -0.45
N PRO A 67 -9.88 2.73 0.27
CA PRO A 67 -9.18 3.35 1.38
C PRO A 67 -8.43 4.63 1.00
N LEU A 68 -8.01 4.76 -0.26
CA LEU A 68 -7.34 5.97 -0.75
C LEU A 68 -8.32 7.11 -0.95
N PHE A 69 -9.52 6.78 -1.45
CA PHE A 69 -10.57 7.76 -1.66
C PHE A 69 -11.08 8.33 -0.34
N THR A 70 -11.12 7.55 0.75
CA THR A 70 -11.45 8.09 2.09
C THR A 70 -10.52 9.20 2.58
N ARG A 71 -9.34 9.36 1.97
CA ARG A 71 -8.39 10.45 2.26
C ARG A 71 -8.57 11.67 1.36
N LEU A 72 -9.37 11.57 0.31
CA LEU A 72 -9.71 12.68 -0.55
C LEU A 72 -10.90 13.48 0.05
N PRO A 73 -10.94 14.80 -0.18
CA PRO A 73 -12.10 15.62 0.09
C PRO A 73 -13.42 14.99 -0.39
N GLN A 74 -14.48 15.05 0.42
CA GLN A 74 -15.76 14.37 0.17
C GLN A 74 -16.48 14.87 -1.09
N ASP A 75 -16.17 16.08 -1.54
CA ASP A 75 -16.68 16.71 -2.76
C ASP A 75 -16.05 16.17 -4.05
N LEU A 76 -14.99 15.36 -3.96
CA LEU A 76 -14.31 14.80 -5.12
C LEU A 76 -14.80 13.40 -5.51
N TRP A 77 -15.51 12.70 -4.62
CA TRP A 77 -15.86 11.30 -4.82
C TRP A 77 -17.14 10.88 -4.08
N HIS A 78 -17.86 9.93 -4.67
CA HIS A 78 -19.02 9.28 -4.07
C HIS A 78 -18.86 7.76 -4.19
N ALA A 79 -19.23 7.04 -3.14
CA ALA A 79 -19.30 5.58 -3.13
C ALA A 79 -20.78 5.17 -3.00
N PRO A 80 -21.47 4.82 -4.10
CA PRO A 80 -22.77 4.17 -3.99
C PRO A 80 -22.57 2.83 -3.26
N GLY A 81 -23.62 2.33 -2.60
CA GLY A 81 -23.54 1.11 -1.78
C GLY A 81 -23.15 -0.18 -2.52
N ASP A 82 -22.88 -0.10 -3.82
CA ASP A 82 -22.41 -1.17 -4.71
C ASP A 82 -20.88 -1.32 -4.74
N GLY A 83 -20.13 -0.41 -4.07
CA GLY A 83 -18.67 -0.43 -4.04
C GLY A 83 -18.01 0.25 -5.24
N THR A 84 -18.80 0.85 -6.14
CA THR A 84 -18.28 1.67 -7.24
C THR A 84 -17.74 3.00 -6.69
N LEU A 85 -16.67 3.53 -7.25
CA LEU A 85 -16.15 4.86 -6.90
C LEU A 85 -16.41 5.81 -8.06
N VAL A 86 -17.24 6.83 -7.83
CA VAL A 86 -17.64 7.79 -8.85
C VAL A 86 -17.00 9.13 -8.55
N ARG A 87 -16.30 9.71 -9.52
CA ARG A 87 -15.75 11.07 -9.41
C ARG A 87 -16.89 12.07 -9.53
N MET A 88 -17.00 12.99 -8.58
CA MET A 88 -17.86 14.16 -8.77
C MET A 88 -17.16 15.09 -9.77
N LEU A 89 -17.62 15.07 -11.03
CA LEU A 89 -17.34 16.16 -11.95
C LEU A 89 -18.15 17.36 -11.46
N SER A 90 -17.45 18.36 -10.92
CA SER A 90 -18.03 19.66 -10.62
C SER A 90 -18.77 20.16 -11.86
N TRP A 91 -20.09 20.23 -11.77
CA TRP A 91 -20.89 21.04 -12.68
C TRP A 91 -20.67 22.49 -12.27
N ALA A 92 -19.55 23.06 -12.70
CA ALA A 92 -19.36 24.50 -12.72
C ALA A 92 -20.11 25.06 -13.93
N HIS A 93 -21.40 25.34 -13.75
CA HIS A 93 -22.24 26.24 -14.57
C HIS A 93 -23.34 26.74 -13.60
N SER A 94 -23.62 28.02 -13.40
CA SER A 94 -23.21 29.29 -14.02
C SER A 94 -23.15 30.38 -12.97
#